data_AF-A0A0P6XTL7-F1
#
_entry.id   AF-A0A0P6XTL7-F1
#
_cell.length_a   1.000
_cell.length_b   1.000
_cell.length_c   1.000
_cell.angle_alpha   90.00
_cell.angle_beta   90.00
_cell.angle_gamma   90.00
#
_symmetry.space_group_name_H-M   'P 1'
#
loop_
_entity.id
_entity.type
_entity.pdbx_description
1 polymer ?
#
loop_
_entity_poly.entity_id
_entity_poly.type
_entity_poly.pdbx_seq_one_letter_code
_entity_poly.pdbx_strand_id
1 'polypeptide(L)'
;MKESQTFSIINFLNLVKQGWKIVVIGVIVGGLLGLGISSIQKPEYEAISIFSFSIDYSRTGLLTDIEEDQAMEIVGDLIKSTDVMKQVEIKTASQGLVIDGYEIQKNFIAERKFDQWNLKVRNGTAETAAQLVNLWSEEVKSALEKARQASWKADALHRYILSLESCYQQSTSGLAGQPLCQASNRMELLEEMEKSGKDLQNWQNDAKGIFPGLNFLWAQHADVPDKPIQHSRGSLILAGCLAGLLSAFLIAEFTYKI
;
A
#
# COMPACT_ATOMS: atom_id res chain seq x y z
N MET A 1 61.50 5.92 -10.62
CA MET A 1 60.25 6.62 -10.99
C MET A 1 59.34 5.55 -11.58
N LYS A 2 58.32 5.08 -10.84
CA LYS A 2 57.37 4.07 -11.35
C LYS A 2 56.51 4.75 -12.41
N GLU A 3 56.60 4.33 -13.66
CA GLU A 3 55.67 4.76 -14.71
C GLU A 3 54.24 4.51 -14.21
N SER A 4 53.44 5.57 -14.18
CA SER A 4 52.01 5.47 -13.95
C SER A 4 51.41 4.69 -15.11
N GLN A 5 51.07 3.43 -14.89
CA GLN A 5 50.36 2.61 -15.86
C GLN A 5 49.04 3.29 -16.21
N THR A 6 49.05 3.98 -17.35
CA THR A 6 47.88 4.69 -17.86
C THR A 6 47.05 3.66 -18.61
N PHE A 7 45.79 3.47 -18.22
CA PHE A 7 44.89 2.58 -18.93
C PHE A 7 44.80 3.01 -20.41
N SER A 8 45.25 2.13 -21.31
CA SER A 8 45.22 2.38 -22.76
C SER A 8 44.11 1.54 -23.39
N ILE A 9 43.12 2.21 -23.99
CA ILE A 9 42.00 1.58 -24.70
C ILE A 9 42.48 0.65 -25.83
N ILE A 10 43.60 0.98 -26.47
CA ILE A 10 44.18 0.18 -27.56
C ILE A 10 44.74 -1.14 -27.02
N ASN A 11 45.42 -1.09 -25.87
CA ASN A 11 45.93 -2.29 -25.21
C ASN A 11 44.77 -3.17 -24.73
N PHE A 12 43.71 -2.56 -24.18
CA PHE A 12 42.48 -3.25 -23.79
C PHE A 12 41.84 -3.99 -24.97
N LEU A 13 41.66 -3.33 -26.12
CA LEU A 13 41.07 -3.95 -27.31
C LEU A 13 41.94 -5.08 -27.87
N ASN A 14 43.27 -4.93 -27.84
CA ASN A 14 44.19 -5.99 -28.26
C ASN A 14 44.13 -7.22 -27.34
N LEU A 15 44.04 -7.00 -26.04
CA LEU A 15 43.88 -8.06 -25.03
C LEU A 15 42.55 -8.81 -25.22
N VAL A 16 41.46 -8.08 -25.44
CA VAL A 16 40.16 -8.68 -25.76
C VAL A 16 40.22 -9.45 -27.07
N LYS A 17 40.88 -8.92 -28.11
CA LYS A 17 41.02 -9.60 -29.41
C LYS A 17 41.81 -10.90 -29.32
N GLN A 18 42.88 -10.95 -28.54
CA GLN A 18 43.72 -12.14 -28.40
C GLN A 18 43.11 -13.15 -27.41
N GLY A 19 42.59 -12.66 -26.28
CA GLY A 19 42.02 -13.45 -25.20
C GLY A 19 40.51 -13.65 -25.27
N TRP A 20 39.85 -13.35 -26.41
CA TRP A 20 38.39 -13.31 -26.51
C TRP A 20 37.70 -14.60 -26.01
N LYS A 21 38.32 -15.77 -26.24
CA LYS A 21 37.81 -17.05 -25.74
C LYS A 21 37.78 -17.10 -24.21
N ILE A 22 38.85 -16.65 -23.56
CA ILE A 22 38.95 -16.61 -22.09
C ILE A 22 37.90 -15.65 -21.53
N VAL A 23 37.73 -14.47 -22.15
CA VAL A 23 36.72 -13.49 -21.75
C VAL A 23 35.31 -14.05 -21.88
N VAL A 24 34.96 -14.65 -23.03
CA VAL A 24 33.63 -15.25 -23.25
C VAL A 24 33.38 -16.39 -22.26
N ILE A 25 34.35 -17.29 -22.05
CA ILE A 25 34.23 -18.39 -21.08
C ILE A 25 34.05 -17.83 -19.67
N GLY A 26 34.82 -16.82 -19.27
CA GLY A 26 34.71 -16.20 -17.95
C GLY A 26 33.34 -15.58 -17.69
N VAL A 27 32.79 -14.86 -18.67
CA VAL A 27 31.43 -14.31 -18.58
C VAL A 27 30.39 -15.43 -18.43
N ILE A 28 30.47 -16.49 -19.23
CA ILE A 28 29.54 -17.62 -19.16
C ILE A 28 29.63 -18.32 -17.81
N VAL A 29 30.85 -18.66 -17.35
CA VAL A 29 31.07 -19.31 -16.06
C VAL A 29 30.61 -18.41 -14.91
N GLY A 30 30.91 -17.12 -14.96
CA GLY A 30 30.44 -16.14 -13.99
C GLY A 30 28.92 -16.06 -13.94
N GLY A 31 28.24 -16.03 -15.08
CA GLY A 31 26.78 -16.05 -15.17
C GLY A 31 26.17 -17.34 -14.63
N LEU A 32 26.78 -18.50 -14.90
CA LEU A 32 26.37 -19.79 -14.35
C LEU A 32 26.55 -19.85 -12.84
N LEU A 33 27.63 -19.27 -12.30
CA LEU A 33 27.83 -19.15 -10.85
C LEU A 33 26.79 -18.22 -10.22
N GLY A 34 26.49 -17.08 -10.85
CA GLY A 34 25.41 -16.18 -10.42
C GLY A 34 24.04 -16.87 -10.41
N LEU A 35 23.77 -17.70 -11.44
CA LEU A 35 22.59 -18.54 -11.51
C LEU A 35 22.55 -19.59 -10.39
N GLY A 36 23.67 -20.25 -10.11
CA GLY A 36 23.79 -21.21 -9.02
C GLY A 36 23.51 -20.58 -7.67
N ILE A 37 24.12 -19.44 -7.37
CA ILE A 37 23.90 -18.67 -6.12
C ILE A 37 22.44 -18.26 -6.00
N SER A 38 21.83 -17.77 -7.09
CA SER A 38 20.41 -17.36 -7.08
C SER A 38 19.45 -18.51 -6.75
N SER A 39 19.85 -19.75 -7.04
CA SER A 39 19.04 -20.94 -6.78
C SER A 39 19.16 -21.43 -5.33
N ILE A 40 20.14 -20.94 -4.57
CA ILE A 40 20.37 -21.26 -3.15
C ILE A 40 19.68 -20.22 -2.24
N GLN A 41 19.38 -19.03 -2.76
CA GLN A 41 18.68 -18.00 -2.00
C GLN A 41 17.29 -18.49 -1.59
N LYS A 42 16.92 -18.24 -0.33
CA LYS A 42 15.63 -18.69 0.21
C LYS A 42 14.49 -18.13 -0.66
N PRO A 43 13.52 -18.97 -1.05
CA PRO A 43 12.37 -18.50 -1.80
C PRO A 43 11.57 -17.54 -0.92
N GLU A 44 11.10 -16.46 -1.54
CA GLU A 44 10.18 -15.51 -0.92
C GLU A 44 8.91 -15.55 -1.76
N TYR A 45 7.76 -15.63 -1.11
CA TYR A 45 6.45 -15.68 -1.75
C TYR A 45 5.70 -14.40 -1.43
N GLU A 46 4.99 -13.86 -2.43
CA GLU A 46 4.15 -12.67 -2.27
C GLU A 46 2.70 -13.06 -2.52
N ALA A 47 1.83 -12.83 -1.54
CA ALA A 47 0.39 -12.99 -1.66
C ALA A 47 -0.27 -11.61 -1.73
N ILE A 48 -1.32 -11.48 -2.54
CA ILE A 48 -1.95 -10.19 -2.85
C ILE A 48 -3.45 -10.28 -2.62
N SER A 49 -3.99 -9.31 -1.89
CA SER A 49 -5.43 -9.08 -1.71
C SER A 49 -5.79 -7.68 -2.24
N ILE A 50 -6.94 -7.54 -2.88
CA ILE A 50 -7.31 -6.30 -3.59
C ILE A 50 -8.62 -5.73 -3.04
N PHE A 51 -8.59 -4.45 -2.70
CA PHE A 51 -9.77 -3.62 -2.45
C PHE A 51 -9.97 -2.66 -3.61
N SER A 52 -11.20 -2.56 -4.11
CA SER A 52 -11.61 -1.58 -5.13
C SER A 52 -12.52 -0.54 -4.50
N PHE A 53 -12.33 0.72 -4.89
CA PHE A 53 -13.06 1.86 -4.38
C PHE A 53 -13.81 2.57 -5.50
N SER A 54 -14.93 3.20 -5.17
CA SER A 54 -15.69 4.01 -6.12
C SER A 54 -16.36 5.17 -5.40
N ILE A 55 -16.56 6.27 -6.12
CA ILE A 55 -17.19 7.48 -5.59
C ILE A 55 -18.59 7.61 -6.19
N ASP A 56 -19.58 7.74 -5.32
CA ASP A 56 -20.95 8.06 -5.69
C ASP A 56 -21.12 9.57 -5.86
N TYR A 57 -20.91 10.04 -7.08
CA TYR A 57 -21.05 11.45 -7.45
C TYR A 57 -22.47 12.00 -7.28
N SER A 58 -23.49 11.15 -7.13
CA SER A 58 -24.84 11.63 -6.82
C SER A 58 -24.93 12.24 -5.41
N ARG A 59 -23.99 11.86 -4.51
CA ARG A 59 -23.93 12.35 -3.13
C ARG A 59 -22.94 13.48 -2.94
N THR A 60 -21.76 13.39 -3.54
CA THR A 60 -20.70 14.39 -3.37
C THR A 60 -20.75 15.52 -4.38
N GLY A 61 -21.48 15.34 -5.48
CA GLY A 61 -21.23 16.12 -6.69
C GLY A 61 -19.92 15.71 -7.36
N LEU A 62 -19.56 16.41 -8.43
CA LEU A 62 -18.29 16.20 -9.12
C LEU A 62 -17.14 16.66 -8.23
N LEU A 63 -16.16 15.80 -8.07
CA LEU A 63 -14.90 16.09 -7.40
C LEU A 63 -13.85 16.47 -8.44
N THR A 64 -12.90 17.29 -8.04
CA THR A 64 -11.67 17.51 -8.80
C THR A 64 -10.72 16.33 -8.63
N ASP A 65 -9.81 16.13 -9.58
CA ASP A 65 -8.78 15.08 -9.50
C ASP A 65 -7.99 15.13 -8.19
N ILE A 66 -7.77 16.32 -7.63
CA ILE A 66 -7.07 16.51 -6.35
C ILE A 66 -7.91 15.98 -5.17
N GLU A 67 -9.20 16.25 -5.17
CA GLU A 67 -10.11 15.79 -4.11
C GLU A 67 -10.31 14.27 -4.17
N GLU A 68 -10.39 13.70 -5.37
CA GLU A 68 -10.42 12.25 -5.55
C GLU A 68 -9.13 11.59 -5.07
N ASP A 69 -7.98 12.20 -5.36
CA ASP A 69 -6.69 11.70 -4.91
C ASP A 69 -6.55 11.76 -3.38
N GLN A 70 -6.98 12.86 -2.77
CA GLN A 70 -7.01 13.01 -1.31
C GLN A 70 -7.92 11.98 -0.66
N ALA A 71 -9.10 11.72 -1.24
CA ALA A 71 -9.99 10.67 -0.75
C ALA A 71 -9.32 9.29 -0.73
N MET A 72 -8.60 8.96 -1.80
CA MET A 72 -7.89 7.68 -1.90
C MET A 72 -6.67 7.59 -0.98
N GLU A 73 -5.98 8.71 -0.71
CA GLU A 73 -4.87 8.73 0.26
C GLU A 73 -5.37 8.52 1.69
N ILE A 74 -6.51 9.12 2.06
CA ILE A 74 -7.15 8.89 3.37
C ILE A 74 -7.48 7.40 3.58
N VAL A 75 -7.97 6.73 2.53
CA VAL A 75 -8.17 5.27 2.56
C VAL A 75 -6.86 4.53 2.82
N GLY A 76 -5.79 4.92 2.13
CA GLY A 76 -4.45 4.37 2.33
C GLY A 76 -3.99 4.53 3.78
N ASP A 77 -4.16 5.70 4.36
CA ASP A 77 -3.78 5.98 5.74
C ASP A 77 -4.58 5.16 6.76
N LEU A 78 -5.87 4.93 6.50
CA LEU A 78 -6.68 4.02 7.31
C LEU A 78 -6.17 2.57 7.20
N ILE A 79 -5.88 2.10 5.98
CA ILE A 79 -5.33 0.75 5.71
C ILE A 79 -4.00 0.51 6.45
N LYS A 80 -3.13 1.52 6.46
CA LYS A 80 -1.79 1.50 7.07
C LYS A 80 -1.81 1.90 8.55
N SER A 81 -2.97 2.24 9.11
CA SER A 81 -3.05 2.83 10.45
C SER A 81 -2.53 1.90 11.55
N THR A 82 -1.97 2.50 12.61
CA THR A 82 -1.48 1.76 13.78
C THR A 82 -2.56 0.89 14.40
N ASP A 83 -3.82 1.35 14.41
CA ASP A 83 -4.94 0.58 14.96
C ASP A 83 -5.18 -0.70 14.15
N VAL A 84 -5.18 -0.61 12.81
CA VAL A 84 -5.31 -1.79 11.93
C VAL A 84 -4.14 -2.74 12.16
N MET A 85 -2.90 -2.25 12.10
CA MET A 85 -1.70 -3.09 12.26
C MET A 85 -1.64 -3.79 13.61
N LYS A 86 -2.03 -3.11 14.68
CA LYS A 86 -2.13 -3.70 16.02
C LYS A 86 -3.17 -4.81 16.10
N GLN A 87 -4.32 -4.66 15.43
CA GLN A 87 -5.31 -5.75 15.37
C GLN A 87 -4.79 -6.93 14.56
N VAL A 88 -4.02 -6.69 13.50
CA VAL A 88 -3.33 -7.76 12.75
C VAL A 88 -2.39 -8.53 13.67
N GLU A 89 -1.51 -7.86 14.41
CA GLU A 89 -0.59 -8.50 15.39
C GLU A 89 -1.34 -9.37 16.41
N ILE A 90 -2.44 -8.86 16.97
CA ILE A 90 -3.26 -9.58 17.95
C ILE A 90 -3.89 -10.82 17.32
N LYS A 91 -4.47 -10.69 16.11
CA LYS A 91 -5.11 -11.79 15.40
C LYS A 91 -4.12 -12.86 14.99
N THR A 92 -2.97 -12.49 14.43
CA THR A 92 -1.96 -13.44 13.99
C THR A 92 -1.39 -14.21 15.17
N ALA A 93 -1.13 -13.54 16.31
CA ALA A 93 -0.72 -14.19 17.55
C ALA A 93 -1.75 -15.22 18.03
N SER A 94 -3.05 -14.94 17.93
CA SER A 94 -4.11 -15.90 18.29
C SER A 94 -4.14 -17.16 17.41
N GLN A 95 -3.58 -17.10 16.21
CA GLN A 95 -3.48 -18.21 15.26
C GLN A 95 -2.11 -18.91 15.30
N GLY A 96 -1.25 -18.56 16.27
CA GLY A 96 0.10 -19.10 16.38
C GLY A 96 1.09 -18.53 15.37
N LEU A 97 0.70 -17.51 14.61
CA LEU A 97 1.55 -16.76 13.68
C LEU A 97 2.12 -15.55 14.44
N VAL A 98 3.20 -15.77 15.17
CA VAL A 98 3.88 -14.68 15.88
C VAL A 98 4.68 -13.87 14.86
N ILE A 99 4.21 -12.66 14.57
CA ILE A 99 4.89 -11.64 13.78
C ILE A 99 5.20 -10.46 14.70
N ASP A 100 6.36 -9.85 14.51
CA ASP A 100 6.70 -8.61 15.23
C ASP A 100 6.46 -7.38 14.35
N GLY A 101 6.46 -6.20 14.97
CA GLY A 101 6.23 -4.94 14.25
C GLY A 101 7.28 -4.65 13.16
N TYR A 102 8.49 -5.18 13.28
CA TYR A 102 9.53 -5.04 12.25
C TYR A 102 9.21 -5.89 11.02
N GLU A 103 8.74 -7.13 11.21
CA GLU A 103 8.26 -7.99 10.14
C GLU A 103 7.06 -7.38 9.41
N ILE A 104 6.14 -6.75 10.14
CA ILE A 104 5.02 -6.03 9.53
C ILE A 104 5.54 -4.89 8.65
N GLN A 105 6.37 -4.00 9.19
CA GLN A 105 6.88 -2.85 8.44
C GLN A 105 7.65 -3.27 7.17
N LYS A 106 8.39 -4.38 7.24
CA LYS A 106 9.22 -4.85 6.14
C LYS A 106 8.41 -5.60 5.07
N ASN A 107 7.47 -6.43 5.49
CA ASN A 107 6.85 -7.43 4.62
C ASN A 107 5.41 -7.10 4.21
N PHE A 108 4.75 -6.14 4.86
CA PHE A 108 3.38 -5.72 4.56
C PHE A 108 3.42 -4.41 3.76
N ILE A 109 2.92 -4.46 2.53
CA ILE A 109 2.97 -3.34 1.59
C ILE A 109 1.55 -3.07 1.09
N ALA A 110 1.07 -1.84 1.28
CA ALA A 110 -0.14 -1.35 0.66
C ALA A 110 0.25 -0.50 -0.56
N GLU A 111 -0.11 -0.96 -1.75
CA GLU A 111 0.19 -0.27 -3.00
C GLU A 111 -1.11 0.20 -3.65
N ARG A 112 -1.19 1.50 -3.97
CA ARG A 112 -2.30 2.04 -4.73
C ARG A 112 -2.10 1.81 -6.23
N LYS A 113 -3.16 1.34 -6.89
CA LYS A 113 -3.28 1.29 -8.35
C LYS A 113 -4.60 1.93 -8.75
N PHE A 114 -4.57 3.21 -9.12
CA PHE A 114 -5.77 4.01 -9.43
C PHE A 114 -6.78 4.00 -8.28
N ASP A 115 -7.93 3.34 -8.47
CA ASP A 115 -9.05 3.15 -7.55
C ASP A 115 -8.91 1.87 -6.70
N GLN A 116 -7.78 1.18 -6.80
CA GLN A 116 -7.50 -0.05 -6.07
C GLN A 116 -6.39 0.12 -5.04
N TRP A 117 -6.54 -0.57 -3.91
CA TRP A 117 -5.48 -0.80 -2.95
C TRP A 117 -5.12 -2.28 -2.92
N ASN A 118 -3.89 -2.58 -3.33
CA ASN A 118 -3.31 -3.91 -3.33
C ASN A 118 -2.53 -4.10 -2.04
N LEU A 119 -3.05 -4.95 -1.17
CA LEU A 119 -2.37 -5.39 0.04
C LEU A 119 -1.48 -6.56 -0.32
N LYS A 120 -0.18 -6.44 -0.09
CA LYS A 120 0.82 -7.47 -0.40
C LYS A 120 1.52 -7.88 0.88
N VAL A 121 1.64 -9.18 1.11
CA VAL A 121 2.48 -9.71 2.20
C VAL A 121 3.49 -10.68 1.64
N ARG A 122 4.74 -10.52 2.09
CA ARG A 122 5.84 -11.42 1.75
C ARG A 122 6.17 -12.37 2.90
N ASN A 123 6.42 -13.63 2.57
CA ASN A 123 6.87 -14.62 3.54
C ASN A 123 7.70 -15.72 2.88
N GLY A 124 8.51 -16.43 3.67
CA GLY A 124 9.26 -17.59 3.20
C GLY A 124 8.37 -18.80 2.86
N THR A 125 7.13 -18.82 3.37
CA THR A 125 6.13 -19.86 3.13
C THR A 125 4.92 -19.27 2.40
N ALA A 126 4.50 -19.89 1.29
CA ALA A 126 3.40 -19.42 0.45
C ALA A 126 2.07 -19.34 1.23
N GLU A 127 1.78 -20.37 2.02
CA GLU A 127 0.58 -20.48 2.84
C GLU A 127 0.54 -19.37 3.90
N THR A 128 1.67 -19.11 4.56
CA THR A 128 1.78 -18.06 5.57
C THR A 128 1.60 -16.67 4.93
N ALA A 129 2.18 -16.41 3.76
CA ALA A 129 1.97 -15.16 3.04
C ALA A 129 0.47 -14.91 2.76
N ALA A 130 -0.23 -15.91 2.24
CA ALA A 130 -1.66 -15.84 1.94
C ALA A 130 -2.52 -15.67 3.21
N GLN A 131 -2.20 -16.39 4.28
CA GLN A 131 -2.89 -16.25 5.56
C GLN A 131 -2.73 -14.84 6.14
N LEU A 132 -1.49 -14.33 6.20
CA LEU A 132 -1.19 -13.01 6.76
C LEU A 132 -1.89 -11.88 6.00
N VAL A 133 -1.85 -11.89 4.67
CA VAL A 133 -2.51 -10.83 3.89
C VAL A 133 -4.04 -10.91 3.99
N ASN A 134 -4.62 -12.11 4.10
CA ASN A 134 -6.06 -12.26 4.30
C ASN A 134 -6.48 -11.76 5.69
N LEU A 135 -5.69 -12.03 6.74
CA LEU A 135 -5.93 -11.48 8.09
C LEU A 135 -5.84 -9.95 8.11
N TRP A 136 -4.83 -9.38 7.44
CA TRP A 136 -4.74 -7.94 7.29
C TRP A 136 -5.94 -7.37 6.54
N SER A 137 -6.36 -8.03 5.47
CA SER A 137 -7.53 -7.63 4.69
C SER A 137 -8.83 -7.66 5.51
N GLU A 138 -8.99 -8.63 6.41
CA GLU A 138 -10.13 -8.66 7.33
C GLU A 138 -10.14 -7.44 8.26
N GLU A 139 -8.98 -7.06 8.81
CA GLU A 139 -8.88 -5.88 9.67
C GLU A 139 -9.09 -4.58 8.91
N VAL A 140 -8.56 -4.47 7.70
CA VAL A 140 -8.84 -3.37 6.79
C VAL A 140 -10.33 -3.26 6.51
N LYS A 141 -10.99 -4.36 6.15
CA LYS A 141 -12.44 -4.40 5.91
C LYS A 141 -13.22 -3.96 7.14
N SER A 142 -12.86 -4.46 8.32
CA SER A 142 -13.48 -4.09 9.60
C SER A 142 -13.34 -2.59 9.88
N ALA A 143 -12.16 -2.03 9.67
CA ALA A 143 -11.89 -0.60 9.86
C ALA A 143 -12.66 0.27 8.85
N LEU A 144 -12.63 -0.09 7.57
CA LEU A 144 -13.37 0.61 6.50
C LEU A 144 -14.88 0.58 6.76
N GLU A 145 -15.42 -0.56 7.19
CA GLU A 145 -16.85 -0.67 7.49
C GLU A 145 -17.25 0.21 8.68
N LYS A 146 -16.45 0.23 9.75
CA LYS A 146 -16.69 1.12 10.90
C LYS A 146 -16.63 2.59 10.50
N ALA A 147 -15.60 2.98 9.75
CA ALA A 147 -15.43 4.36 9.27
C ALA A 147 -16.58 4.79 8.37
N ARG A 148 -17.04 3.91 7.47
CA ARG A 148 -18.20 4.15 6.61
C ARG A 148 -19.50 4.30 7.39
N GLN A 149 -19.74 3.45 8.39
CA GLN A 149 -20.92 3.58 9.24
C GLN A 149 -20.90 4.90 10.04
N ALA A 150 -19.73 5.29 10.54
CA ALA A 150 -19.55 6.57 11.21
C ALA A 150 -19.78 7.75 10.25
N SER A 151 -19.30 7.67 9.00
CA SER A 151 -19.52 8.72 8.00
C SER A 151 -21.00 8.92 7.68
N TRP A 152 -21.77 7.84 7.57
CA TRP A 152 -23.22 7.92 7.38
C TRP A 152 -23.95 8.54 8.57
N LYS A 153 -23.54 8.23 9.80
CA LYS A 153 -24.10 8.84 11.00
C LYS A 153 -23.78 10.33 11.09
N ALA A 154 -22.55 10.72 10.79
CA ALA A 154 -22.15 12.12 10.72
C ALA A 154 -22.98 12.88 9.67
N ASP A 155 -23.16 12.32 8.48
CA ASP A 155 -23.97 12.90 7.41
C ASP A 155 -25.46 13.02 7.78
N ALA A 156 -26.02 12.02 8.45
CA ALA A 156 -27.39 12.09 8.97
C ALA A 156 -27.55 13.19 10.02
N LEU A 157 -26.62 13.30 10.98
CA LEU A 157 -26.62 14.35 11.99
C LEU A 157 -26.43 15.75 11.39
N HIS A 158 -25.56 15.88 10.40
CA HIS A 158 -25.35 17.15 9.72
C HIS A 158 -26.65 17.63 9.04
N ARG A 159 -27.34 16.76 8.31
CA ARG A 159 -28.66 17.07 7.74
C ARG A 159 -29.70 17.40 8.81
N TYR A 160 -29.68 16.70 9.94
CA TYR A 160 -30.58 16.96 11.05
C TYR A 160 -30.34 18.37 11.65
N ILE A 161 -29.09 18.75 11.88
CA ILE A 161 -28.73 20.11 12.34
C ILE A 161 -29.25 21.17 11.35
N LEU A 162 -29.03 21.00 10.05
CA LEU A 162 -29.56 21.93 9.03
C LEU A 162 -31.10 22.04 9.08
N SER A 163 -31.80 20.93 9.38
CA SER A 163 -33.25 20.95 9.55
C SER A 163 -33.69 21.71 10.81
N LEU A 164 -32.93 21.60 11.91
CA LEU A 164 -33.16 22.36 13.14
C LEU A 164 -32.90 23.86 12.92
N GLU A 165 -31.83 24.21 12.20
CA GLU A 165 -31.51 25.59 11.82
C GLU A 165 -32.63 26.20 10.96
N SER A 166 -33.10 25.46 9.96
CA SER A 166 -34.22 25.89 9.11
C SER A 166 -35.50 26.11 9.91
N CYS A 167 -35.82 25.17 10.82
CA CYS A 167 -36.93 25.32 11.75
C CYS A 167 -36.78 26.58 12.63
N TYR A 168 -35.60 26.79 13.20
CA TYR A 168 -35.33 27.95 14.04
C TYR A 168 -35.55 29.26 13.28
N GLN A 169 -35.07 29.36 12.03
CA GLN A 169 -35.26 30.53 11.16
C GLN A 169 -36.74 30.75 10.77
N GLN A 170 -37.51 29.69 10.55
CA GLN A 170 -38.94 29.81 10.27
C GLN A 170 -39.72 30.29 11.49
N SER A 171 -39.32 29.85 12.69
CA SER A 171 -39.95 30.28 13.96
C SER A 171 -39.82 31.79 14.22
N THR A 172 -38.81 32.45 13.65
CA THR A 172 -38.61 33.91 13.80
C THR A 172 -39.36 34.74 12.77
N SER A 173 -39.81 34.12 11.66
CA SER A 173 -40.35 34.84 10.50
C SER A 173 -41.85 35.14 10.57
N GLY A 174 -42.58 34.64 11.57
CA GLY A 174 -43.95 35.06 11.91
C GLY A 174 -45.03 34.87 10.82
N LEU A 175 -44.73 34.20 9.72
CA LEU A 175 -45.63 34.04 8.58
C LEU A 175 -46.70 32.99 8.89
N ALA A 176 -47.96 33.42 8.97
CA ALA A 176 -49.12 32.56 9.13
C ALA A 176 -49.28 31.65 7.90
N GLY A 177 -49.29 30.33 8.10
CA GLY A 177 -49.68 29.34 7.07
C GLY A 177 -48.59 28.38 6.58
N GLN A 178 -47.36 28.42 7.10
CA GLN A 178 -46.37 27.38 6.82
C GLN A 178 -46.56 26.16 7.73
N PRO A 179 -46.32 24.92 7.23
CA PRO A 179 -46.36 23.73 8.08
C PRO A 179 -45.40 23.93 9.25
N LEU A 180 -46.01 24.04 10.44
CA LEU A 180 -45.35 24.42 11.67
C LEU A 180 -44.16 23.49 11.92
N CYS A 181 -42.96 24.07 12.02
CA CYS A 181 -42.02 23.47 12.95
C CYS A 181 -42.73 23.40 14.31
N GLN A 182 -43.00 22.19 14.79
CA GLN A 182 -43.78 21.97 16.02
C GLN A 182 -42.98 22.29 17.29
N ALA A 183 -41.76 22.82 17.15
CA ALA A 183 -40.94 23.20 18.28
C ALA A 183 -41.60 24.36 19.05
N SER A 184 -42.21 24.02 20.16
CA SER A 184 -42.86 24.94 21.10
C SER A 184 -41.86 25.89 21.78
N ASN A 185 -40.57 25.56 21.77
CA ASN A 185 -39.55 26.28 22.52
C ASN A 185 -38.25 26.45 21.71
N ARG A 186 -37.84 27.70 21.50
CA ARG A 186 -36.60 28.05 20.78
C ARG A 186 -35.34 27.66 21.56
N MET A 187 -35.39 27.62 22.89
CA MET A 187 -34.25 27.21 23.71
C MET A 187 -33.98 25.70 23.57
N GLU A 188 -35.03 24.88 23.47
CA GLU A 188 -34.90 23.43 23.24
C GLU A 188 -34.25 23.14 21.88
N LEU A 189 -34.56 23.93 20.83
CA LEU A 189 -33.90 23.80 19.54
C LEU A 189 -32.40 24.10 19.62
N LEU A 190 -32.01 25.17 20.35
CA LEU A 190 -30.62 25.54 20.52
C LEU A 190 -29.83 24.46 21.29
N GLU A 191 -30.43 23.90 22.34
CA GLU A 191 -29.83 22.80 23.12
C GLU A 191 -29.66 21.53 22.28
N GLU A 192 -30.68 21.15 21.50
CA GLU A 192 -30.62 19.98 20.63
C GLU A 192 -29.60 20.16 19.49
N MET A 193 -29.47 21.37 18.94
CA MET A 193 -28.41 21.69 17.96
C MET A 193 -27.01 21.57 18.57
N GLU A 194 -26.80 22.09 19.79
CA GLU A 194 -25.51 21.98 20.48
C GLU A 194 -25.14 20.51 20.75
N LYS A 195 -26.11 19.72 21.25
CA LYS A 195 -25.94 18.29 21.48
C LYS A 195 -25.63 17.53 20.20
N SER A 196 -26.41 17.77 19.15
CA SER A 196 -26.21 17.15 17.83
C SER A 196 -24.86 17.54 17.22
N GLY A 197 -24.40 18.77 17.45
CA GLY A 197 -23.08 19.25 17.02
C GLY A 197 -21.93 18.50 17.69
N LYS A 198 -22.04 18.23 19.00
CA LYS A 198 -21.06 17.39 19.73
C LYS A 198 -21.04 15.96 19.18
N ASP A 199 -22.21 15.36 18.97
CA ASP A 199 -22.33 14.02 18.40
C ASP A 199 -21.77 13.97 16.98
N LEU A 200 -22.04 14.99 16.15
CA LEU A 200 -21.49 15.11 14.80
C LEU A 200 -19.97 15.09 14.81
N GLN A 201 -19.33 15.86 15.69
CA GLN A 201 -17.88 15.90 15.80
C GLN A 201 -17.29 14.54 16.18
N ASN A 202 -17.93 13.81 17.10
CA ASN A 202 -17.52 12.46 17.48
C ASN A 202 -17.58 11.50 16.28
N TRP A 203 -18.71 11.49 15.56
CA TRP A 203 -18.85 10.62 14.38
C TRP A 203 -17.92 11.02 13.23
N GLN A 204 -17.59 12.30 13.07
CA GLN A 204 -16.58 12.74 12.10
C GLN A 204 -15.18 12.20 12.44
N ASN A 205 -14.80 12.22 13.72
CA ASN A 205 -13.53 11.64 14.17
C ASN A 205 -13.48 10.12 13.99
N ASP A 206 -14.61 9.43 14.18
CA ASP A 206 -14.75 7.98 13.97
C ASP A 206 -14.82 7.60 12.49
N ALA A 207 -15.25 8.53 11.62
CA ALA A 207 -15.24 8.34 10.18
C ALA A 207 -13.83 8.35 9.58
N LYS A 208 -12.81 8.81 10.32
CA LYS A 208 -11.39 8.82 9.89
C LYS A 208 -11.18 9.48 8.52
N GLY A 209 -11.96 10.52 8.22
CA GLY A 209 -11.91 11.21 6.92
C GLY A 209 -12.65 10.51 5.78
N ILE A 210 -13.19 9.30 5.99
CA ILE A 210 -14.07 8.64 5.03
C ILE A 210 -15.39 9.40 4.95
N PHE A 211 -15.86 9.65 3.73
CA PHE A 211 -17.13 10.35 3.49
C PHE A 211 -18.22 9.38 2.98
N PRO A 212 -19.51 9.74 3.11
CA PRO A 212 -20.65 8.85 2.80
C PRO A 212 -20.73 8.33 1.36
N GLY A 213 -20.16 9.06 0.40
CA GLY A 213 -20.17 8.72 -1.02
C GLY A 213 -19.04 7.77 -1.43
N LEU A 214 -18.11 7.43 -0.52
CA LEU A 214 -17.05 6.48 -0.82
C LEU A 214 -17.55 5.05 -0.59
N ASN A 215 -17.56 4.25 -1.64
CA ASN A 215 -17.88 2.83 -1.61
C ASN A 215 -16.62 2.00 -1.78
N PHE A 216 -16.62 0.80 -1.20
CA PHE A 216 -15.51 -0.14 -1.34
C PHE A 216 -16.02 -1.58 -1.50
N LEU A 217 -15.19 -2.41 -2.13
CA LEU A 217 -15.39 -3.83 -2.28
C LEU A 217 -14.08 -4.56 -1.99
N TRP A 218 -14.13 -5.64 -1.21
CA TRP A 218 -13.03 -6.60 -1.16
C TRP A 218 -13.10 -7.44 -2.45
N ALA A 219 -12.42 -6.96 -3.49
CA ALA A 219 -12.55 -7.46 -4.85
C ALA A 219 -11.86 -8.81 -5.05
N GLN A 220 -10.73 -9.03 -4.38
CA GLN A 220 -9.98 -10.28 -4.47
C GLN A 220 -9.40 -10.67 -3.10
N HIS A 221 -9.73 -11.88 -2.66
CA HIS A 221 -9.04 -12.56 -1.58
C HIS A 221 -7.68 -13.07 -2.06
N ALA A 222 -6.70 -13.15 -1.17
CA ALA A 222 -5.41 -13.67 -1.55
C ALA A 222 -5.43 -15.19 -1.68
N ASP A 223 -5.02 -15.66 -2.85
CA ASP A 223 -4.73 -17.07 -3.13
C ASP A 223 -3.32 -17.43 -2.65
N VAL A 224 -3.07 -18.72 -2.46
CA VAL A 224 -1.73 -19.24 -2.16
C VAL A 224 -0.86 -19.11 -3.43
N PRO A 225 0.26 -18.38 -3.40
CA PRO A 225 1.09 -18.18 -4.58
C PRO A 225 1.82 -19.47 -5.00
N ASP A 226 1.63 -19.89 -6.24
CA ASP A 226 2.27 -21.10 -6.79
C ASP A 226 3.79 -20.98 -6.99
N LYS A 227 4.31 -19.75 -7.08
CA LYS A 227 5.72 -19.48 -7.43
C LYS A 227 6.30 -18.38 -6.55
N PRO A 228 7.58 -18.51 -6.14
CA PRO A 228 8.27 -17.46 -5.42
C PRO A 228 8.60 -16.27 -6.33
N ILE A 229 8.69 -15.09 -5.74
CA ILE A 229 9.15 -13.88 -6.41
C ILE A 229 10.67 -13.97 -6.67
N GLN A 230 11.08 -13.80 -7.93
CA GLN A 230 12.47 -13.94 -8.37
C GLN A 230 13.24 -12.61 -8.40
N HIS A 231 13.04 -11.74 -7.42
CA HIS A 231 13.50 -10.34 -7.47
C HIS A 231 15.03 -10.15 -7.62
N SER A 232 15.83 -11.21 -7.46
CA SER A 232 17.29 -11.11 -7.51
C SER A 232 17.97 -12.05 -8.52
N ARG A 233 17.20 -12.84 -9.29
CA ARG A 233 17.82 -13.82 -10.20
C ARG A 233 18.56 -13.14 -11.34
N GLY A 234 17.93 -12.16 -11.99
CA GLY A 234 18.55 -11.42 -13.09
C GLY A 234 19.77 -10.60 -12.63
N SER A 235 19.68 -9.95 -11.47
CA SER A 235 20.78 -9.15 -10.93
C SER A 235 21.97 -10.01 -10.50
N LEU A 236 21.74 -11.18 -9.91
CA LEU A 236 22.80 -12.13 -9.54
C LEU A 236 23.50 -12.73 -10.76
N ILE A 237 22.75 -13.08 -11.82
CA ILE A 237 23.34 -13.54 -13.09
C ILE A 237 24.20 -12.43 -13.69
N LEU A 238 23.69 -11.19 -13.74
CA LEU A 238 24.43 -10.04 -14.28
C LEU A 238 25.69 -9.75 -13.46
N ALA A 239 25.59 -9.74 -12.13
CA ALA A 239 26.74 -9.57 -11.24
C ALA A 239 27.77 -10.69 -11.43
N GLY A 240 27.31 -11.93 -11.59
CA GLY A 240 28.14 -13.08 -11.93
C GLY A 240 28.87 -12.90 -13.26
N CYS A 241 28.17 -12.48 -14.32
CA CYS A 241 28.77 -12.17 -15.61
C CYS A 241 29.85 -11.09 -15.51
N LEU A 242 29.60 -10.02 -14.76
CA LEU A 242 30.56 -8.92 -14.55
C LEU A 242 31.79 -9.39 -13.75
N ALA A 243 31.59 -10.15 -12.67
CA ALA A 243 32.70 -10.73 -11.91
C ALA A 243 33.54 -11.68 -12.78
N GLY A 244 32.87 -12.50 -13.61
CA GLY A 244 33.50 -13.40 -14.56
C GLY A 244 34.30 -12.67 -15.63
N LEU A 245 33.78 -11.56 -16.16
CA LEU A 245 34.47 -10.69 -17.10
C LEU A 245 35.77 -10.13 -16.50
N LEU A 246 35.70 -9.55 -15.29
CA LEU A 246 36.86 -8.97 -14.61
C LEU A 246 37.93 -10.03 -14.31
N SER A 247 37.49 -11.20 -13.84
CA SER A 247 38.38 -12.33 -13.55
C SER A 247 39.08 -12.84 -14.81
N ALA A 248 38.33 -13.00 -15.91
CA ALA A 248 38.88 -13.44 -17.17
C ALA A 248 39.82 -12.41 -17.81
N PHE A 249 39.57 -11.12 -17.60
CA PHE A 249 40.46 -10.07 -18.06
C PHE A 249 41.83 -10.17 -17.36
N LEU A 250 41.84 -10.30 -16.03
CA LEU A 250 43.08 -10.52 -15.27
C LEU A 250 43.81 -11.77 -15.75
N ILE A 251 43.10 -12.88 -15.95
CA ILE A 251 43.71 -14.13 -16.45
C ILE A 251 44.30 -13.93 -17.85
N ALA A 252 43.59 -13.24 -18.75
CA ALA A 252 44.07 -12.96 -20.10
C ALA A 252 45.34 -12.08 -20.08
N GLU A 253 45.40 -11.08 -19.20
CA GLU A 253 46.57 -10.21 -19.02
C GLU A 253 47.82 -11.03 -18.61
N PHE A 254 47.68 -11.92 -17.63
CA PHE A 254 48.77 -12.81 -17.23
C PHE A 254 49.17 -13.83 -18.31
N THR A 255 48.22 -14.30 -19.11
CA THR A 255 48.44 -15.37 -20.11
C THR A 255 49.10 -14.83 -21.38
N TYR A 256 48.65 -13.68 -21.87
CA TYR A 256 49.12 -13.12 -23.13
C TYR A 256 50.26 -12.11 -22.97
N LYS A 257 50.64 -11.77 -21.73
CA LYS A 257 51.79 -10.90 -21.35
C LYS A 257 52.07 -9.83 -22.41
N ILE A 258 51.24 -8.79 -22.43
CA ILE A 258 51.48 -7.55 -23.17
C ILE A 258 51.86 -6.46 -22.18
#